data_AF-A0A662KQ13-F1
#
_entry.id   AF-A0A662KQ13-F1
#
_cell.length_a   1.000
_cell.length_b   1.000
_cell.length_c   1.000
_cell.angle_alpha   90.00
_cell.angle_beta   90.00
_cell.angle_gamma   90.00
#
_symmetry.space_group_name_H-M   'P 1'
#
loop_
_entity.id
_entity.type
_entity.pdbx_description
1 polymer ?
#
loop_
_entity_poly.entity_id
_entity_poly.type
_entity_poly.pdbx_seq_one_letter_code
_entity_poly.pdbx_strand_id
1 'polypeptide(L)'
;MRIKEHPILQFERERKITFFYNGKKIEAYEGETIAAALHAAGVKTLSKSLKYLRPRGFFCGIGKCSSCLMRVNGIPDVRTCITLAEDGMVVESQERKELPSADFPNCMVEKKEVDILVVGAGPAGMSAAIEASKAGAKVLLVDENPRLGGQLIKQTHKFFGSKGEKAGVRGIKIAEELQRELDGIEILLNTTVFGYYGEKDTHMLGAANKVENILYEIYAKKVVFACGAQENMLAFPGNDLPG
;
A
#
# COMPACT_ATOMS: atom_id res chain seq x y z
N MET A 1 -20.54 3.19 -5.05
CA MET A 1 -20.73 4.62 -5.36
C MET A 1 -19.37 5.22 -5.68
N ARG A 2 -19.27 6.03 -6.74
CA ARG A 2 -18.03 6.74 -7.11
C ARG A 2 -18.20 8.22 -6.78
N ILE A 3 -17.19 8.81 -6.14
CA ILE A 3 -17.15 10.25 -5.91
C ILE A 3 -16.93 10.93 -7.27
N LYS A 4 -17.81 11.87 -7.63
CA LYS A 4 -17.69 12.68 -8.86
C LYS A 4 -17.05 14.03 -8.58
N GLU A 5 -17.37 14.61 -7.43
CA GLU A 5 -16.87 15.90 -6.96
C GLU A 5 -16.52 15.77 -5.49
N HIS A 6 -15.45 16.43 -5.05
CA HIS A 6 -15.03 16.44 -3.65
C HIS A 6 -14.77 17.88 -3.20
N PRO A 7 -15.27 18.32 -2.03
CA PRO A 7 -15.17 19.73 -1.60
C PRO A 7 -13.74 20.22 -1.33
N ILE A 8 -12.77 19.31 -1.28
CA ILE A 8 -11.36 19.61 -0.95
C ILE A 8 -10.40 19.11 -2.03
N LEU A 9 -10.73 18.01 -2.71
CA LEU A 9 -9.80 17.32 -3.60
C LEU A 9 -10.18 17.67 -5.02
N GLN A 10 -9.20 18.13 -5.80
CA GLN A 10 -9.30 18.22 -7.24
C GLN A 10 -8.67 16.95 -7.81
N PHE A 11 -9.44 16.22 -8.60
CA PHE A 11 -8.97 15.00 -9.25
C PHE A 11 -9.74 14.82 -10.56
N GLU A 12 -9.04 14.28 -11.55
CA GLU A 12 -9.64 13.84 -12.79
C GLU A 12 -9.73 12.32 -12.79
N ARG A 13 -10.70 11.77 -13.50
CA ARG A 13 -10.76 10.33 -13.71
C ARG A 13 -9.88 10.00 -14.90
N GLU A 14 -9.01 9.03 -14.69
CA GLU A 14 -8.16 8.48 -15.74
C GLU A 14 -8.98 7.76 -16.81
N ARG A 15 -8.29 7.10 -17.74
CA ARG A 15 -8.91 6.31 -18.80
C ARG A 15 -9.86 5.25 -18.22
N LYS A 16 -11.03 5.10 -18.84
CA LYS A 16 -11.94 3.98 -18.56
C LYS A 16 -11.34 2.67 -19.04
N ILE A 17 -11.43 1.65 -18.21
CA ILE A 17 -11.00 0.28 -18.50
C ILE A 17 -12.11 -0.70 -18.11
N THR A 18 -12.05 -1.92 -18.64
CA THR A 18 -13.02 -2.97 -18.34
C THR A 18 -12.31 -4.24 -17.93
N PHE A 19 -12.75 -4.88 -16.85
CA PHE A 19 -12.29 -6.21 -16.46
C PHE A 19 -13.45 -7.18 -16.26
N PHE A 20 -13.16 -8.45 -16.02
CA PHE A 20 -14.17 -9.48 -15.83
C PHE A 20 -14.20 -9.96 -14.38
N TYR A 21 -15.36 -9.89 -13.73
CA TYR A 21 -15.62 -10.49 -12.42
C TYR A 21 -16.62 -11.64 -12.55
N ASN A 22 -16.19 -12.88 -12.28
CA ASN A 22 -17.01 -14.08 -12.47
C ASN A 22 -17.68 -14.11 -13.87
N GLY A 23 -16.92 -13.78 -14.91
CA GLY A 23 -17.39 -13.70 -16.30
C GLY A 23 -18.22 -12.45 -16.64
N LYS A 24 -18.59 -11.60 -15.68
CA LYS A 24 -19.32 -10.34 -15.92
C LYS A 24 -18.38 -9.17 -16.13
N LYS A 25 -18.66 -8.32 -17.11
CA LYS A 25 -17.90 -7.08 -17.33
C LYS A 25 -18.10 -6.10 -16.18
N ILE A 26 -17.01 -5.56 -15.65
CA ILE A 26 -16.96 -4.52 -14.62
C ILE A 26 -16.20 -3.32 -15.19
N GLU A 27 -16.84 -2.15 -15.15
CA GLU A 27 -16.19 -0.90 -15.50
C GLU A 27 -15.33 -0.38 -14.35
N ALA A 28 -14.10 0.03 -14.68
CA ALA A 28 -13.16 0.68 -13.78
C ALA A 28 -12.48 1.87 -14.46
N TYR A 29 -11.66 2.58 -13.70
CA TYR A 29 -10.77 3.62 -14.20
C TYR A 29 -9.35 3.21 -13.85
N GLU A 30 -8.37 3.54 -14.70
CA GLU A 30 -6.96 3.36 -14.34
C GLU A 30 -6.66 4.02 -12.99
N GLY A 31 -5.86 3.34 -12.17
CA GLY A 31 -5.57 3.76 -10.79
C GLY A 31 -6.64 3.40 -9.75
N GLU A 32 -7.83 2.91 -10.14
CA GLU A 32 -8.76 2.28 -9.17
C GLU A 32 -8.24 0.89 -8.78
N THR A 33 -8.49 0.47 -7.53
CA THR A 33 -8.25 -0.92 -7.12
C THR A 33 -9.42 -1.81 -7.52
N ILE A 34 -9.16 -3.11 -7.67
CA ILE A 34 -10.21 -4.10 -8.00
C ILE A 34 -11.38 -3.99 -7.03
N ALA A 35 -11.12 -3.96 -5.72
CA ALA A 35 -12.18 -3.87 -4.72
C ALA A 35 -12.97 -2.55 -4.81
N ALA A 36 -12.31 -1.44 -5.16
CA ALA A 36 -12.98 -0.14 -5.31
C ALA A 36 -13.94 -0.16 -6.51
N ALA A 37 -13.50 -0.73 -7.64
CA ALA A 37 -14.35 -0.89 -8.82
C ALA A 37 -15.52 -1.84 -8.57
N LEU A 38 -15.29 -2.98 -7.90
CA LEU A 38 -16.35 -3.90 -7.50
C LEU A 38 -17.37 -3.24 -6.57
N HIS A 39 -16.90 -2.47 -5.58
CA HIS A 39 -17.77 -1.71 -4.69
C HIS A 39 -18.57 -0.63 -5.45
N ALA A 40 -17.97 -0.01 -6.47
CA ALA A 40 -18.65 0.93 -7.34
C ALA A 40 -19.76 0.26 -8.17
N ALA A 41 -19.53 -0.98 -8.61
CA ALA A 41 -20.50 -1.82 -9.31
C ALA A 41 -21.57 -2.48 -8.41
N GLY A 42 -21.57 -2.18 -7.10
CA GLY A 42 -22.57 -2.69 -6.16
C GLY A 42 -22.22 -4.04 -5.51
N VAL A 43 -21.04 -4.59 -5.77
CA VAL A 43 -20.57 -5.82 -5.11
C VAL A 43 -20.12 -5.49 -3.69
N LYS A 44 -20.87 -5.98 -2.69
CA LYS A 44 -20.60 -5.75 -1.26
C LYS A 44 -19.88 -6.92 -0.59
N THR A 45 -20.17 -8.14 -1.04
CA THR A 45 -19.48 -9.35 -0.59
C THR A 45 -18.30 -9.63 -1.50
N LEU A 46 -17.10 -9.53 -0.96
CA LEU A 46 -15.84 -9.76 -1.67
C LEU A 46 -15.27 -11.16 -1.42
N SER A 47 -15.50 -11.74 -0.24
CA SER A 47 -15.10 -13.11 0.06
C SER A 47 -16.05 -13.75 1.09
N LYS A 48 -15.75 -14.97 1.51
CA LYS A 48 -16.44 -15.66 2.61
C LYS A 48 -15.42 -16.09 3.68
N SER A 49 -15.83 -16.13 4.94
CA SER A 49 -14.98 -16.64 6.03
C SER A 49 -14.72 -18.14 5.85
N LEU A 50 -13.51 -18.60 6.18
CA LEU A 50 -13.06 -19.98 5.92
C LEU A 50 -13.94 -21.06 6.58
N LYS A 51 -14.33 -20.86 7.84
CA LYS A 51 -15.05 -21.89 8.63
C LYS A 51 -16.56 -21.79 8.50
N TYR A 52 -17.11 -20.59 8.57
CA TYR A 52 -18.55 -20.36 8.69
C TYR A 52 -19.20 -19.89 7.40
N LEU A 53 -18.41 -19.72 6.32
CA LEU A 53 -18.86 -19.20 5.02
C LEU A 53 -19.63 -17.87 5.10
N ARG A 54 -19.42 -17.09 6.17
CA ARG A 54 -20.04 -15.78 6.38
C ARG A 54 -19.53 -14.79 5.34
N PRO A 55 -20.38 -13.94 4.76
CA PRO A 55 -19.95 -12.96 3.78
C PRO A 55 -18.97 -11.97 4.41
N ARG A 56 -17.93 -11.61 3.66
CA ARG A 56 -16.91 -10.63 4.03
C ARG A 56 -16.83 -9.54 2.97
N GLY A 57 -16.63 -8.31 3.40
CA GLY A 57 -16.71 -7.13 2.53
C GLY A 57 -15.49 -6.24 2.55
N PHE A 58 -15.64 -5.08 1.91
CA PHE A 58 -14.65 -4.02 1.92
C PHE A 58 -14.53 -3.44 3.33
N PHE A 59 -13.41 -3.72 4.01
CA PHE A 59 -13.18 -3.28 5.39
C PHE A 59 -11.97 -2.37 5.53
N CYS A 60 -10.74 -2.89 5.51
CA CYS A 60 -9.55 -2.09 5.81
C CYS A 60 -9.07 -1.18 4.67
N GLY A 61 -9.27 -1.57 3.40
CA GLY A 61 -8.76 -0.85 2.23
C GLY A 61 -7.23 -0.75 2.10
N ILE A 62 -6.47 -1.47 2.93
CA ILE A 62 -5.00 -1.37 3.03
C ILE A 62 -4.29 -2.73 3.04
N GLY A 63 -4.99 -3.80 2.64
CA GLY A 63 -4.39 -5.13 2.48
C GLY A 63 -4.08 -5.91 3.76
N LYS A 64 -4.64 -5.53 4.92
CA LYS A 64 -4.33 -6.18 6.22
C LYS A 64 -5.42 -7.15 6.73
N CYS A 65 -6.70 -6.90 6.46
CA CYS A 65 -7.82 -7.69 7.05
C CYS A 65 -8.18 -9.00 6.34
N SER A 66 -7.60 -9.28 5.16
CA SER A 66 -7.89 -10.49 4.36
C SER A 66 -9.36 -10.73 3.96
N SER A 67 -10.22 -9.71 4.05
CA SER A 67 -11.65 -9.81 3.71
C SER A 67 -11.96 -9.62 2.21
N CYS A 68 -10.93 -9.48 1.38
CA CYS A 68 -11.03 -9.13 -0.04
C CYS A 68 -10.23 -10.08 -0.96
N LEU A 69 -9.88 -11.27 -0.45
CA LEU A 69 -9.10 -12.25 -1.20
C LEU A 69 -9.92 -12.84 -2.34
N MET A 70 -9.36 -12.81 -3.54
CA MET A 70 -9.96 -13.36 -4.76
C MET A 70 -8.85 -13.97 -5.63
N ARG A 71 -9.25 -14.76 -6.63
CA ARG A 71 -8.34 -15.17 -7.70
C ARG A 71 -8.24 -14.05 -8.72
N VAL A 72 -7.03 -13.66 -9.08
CA VAL A 72 -6.76 -12.61 -10.08
C VAL A 72 -5.79 -13.15 -11.12
N ASN A 73 -6.22 -13.21 -12.38
CA ASN A 73 -5.46 -13.77 -13.50
C ASN A 73 -4.89 -15.18 -13.18
N GLY A 74 -5.71 -16.04 -12.57
CA GLY A 74 -5.31 -17.39 -12.16
C GLY A 74 -4.64 -17.47 -10.78
N ILE A 75 -4.07 -16.37 -10.27
CA ILE A 75 -3.34 -16.33 -8.99
C ILE A 75 -4.33 -16.26 -7.82
N PRO A 76 -4.37 -17.25 -6.90
CA PRO A 76 -5.27 -17.24 -5.75
C PRO A 76 -4.84 -16.26 -4.66
N ASP A 77 -5.76 -15.96 -3.74
CA ASP A 77 -5.51 -15.19 -2.51
C ASP A 77 -4.90 -13.80 -2.74
N VAL A 78 -5.23 -13.15 -3.87
CA VAL A 78 -4.80 -11.79 -4.19
C VAL A 78 -5.66 -10.78 -3.43
N ARG A 79 -4.99 -9.79 -2.81
CA ARG A 79 -5.63 -8.71 -2.04
C ARG A 79 -6.20 -7.64 -2.96
N THR A 80 -7.42 -7.85 -3.43
CA THR A 80 -8.10 -6.94 -4.38
C THR A 80 -8.23 -5.48 -3.91
N CYS A 81 -8.15 -5.21 -2.61
CA CYS A 81 -8.23 -3.83 -2.09
C CYS A 81 -6.99 -2.97 -2.34
N ILE A 82 -5.84 -3.58 -2.65
CA ILE A 82 -4.58 -2.87 -2.96
C ILE A 82 -4.03 -3.18 -4.34
N THR A 83 -4.61 -4.15 -5.05
CA THR A 83 -4.28 -4.46 -6.45
C THR A 83 -5.05 -3.51 -7.37
N LEU A 84 -4.33 -2.85 -8.29
CA LEU A 84 -4.93 -1.98 -9.30
C LEU A 84 -5.76 -2.81 -10.29
N ALA A 85 -6.84 -2.22 -10.79
CA ALA A 85 -7.59 -2.78 -11.89
C ALA A 85 -6.85 -2.52 -13.21
N GLU A 86 -6.77 -3.54 -14.05
CA GLU A 86 -6.15 -3.53 -15.37
C GLU A 86 -7.17 -3.92 -16.43
N ASP A 87 -7.01 -3.39 -17.64
CA ASP A 87 -7.93 -3.68 -18.75
C ASP A 87 -7.83 -5.16 -19.16
N GLY A 88 -8.97 -5.81 -19.32
CA GLY A 88 -9.08 -7.23 -19.68
C GLY A 88 -8.77 -8.23 -18.57
N MET A 89 -8.38 -7.80 -17.35
CA MET A 89 -8.04 -8.74 -16.29
C MET A 89 -9.23 -9.62 -15.88
N VAL A 90 -8.93 -10.81 -15.34
CA VAL A 90 -9.93 -11.77 -14.88
C VAL A 90 -9.86 -11.90 -13.36
N VAL A 91 -10.98 -11.63 -12.70
CA VAL A 91 -11.14 -11.68 -11.25
C VAL A 91 -12.26 -12.65 -10.90
N GLU A 92 -12.00 -13.57 -9.99
CA GLU A 92 -12.94 -14.63 -9.65
C GLU A 92 -13.09 -14.76 -8.14
N SER A 93 -14.33 -14.97 -7.69
CA SER A 93 -14.60 -15.31 -6.29
C SER A 93 -13.90 -16.62 -5.93
N GLN A 94 -13.35 -16.69 -4.72
CA GLN A 94 -12.63 -17.86 -4.24
C GLN A 94 -13.35 -18.42 -3.01
N GLU A 95 -13.67 -19.72 -3.04
CA GLU A 95 -14.32 -20.40 -1.92
C GLU A 95 -13.35 -21.18 -1.03
N ARG A 96 -12.21 -21.62 -1.59
CA ARG A 96 -11.18 -22.40 -0.89
C ARG A 96 -9.81 -21.76 -1.08
N LYS A 97 -8.96 -21.85 -0.07
CA LYS A 97 -7.55 -21.50 -0.21
C LYS A 97 -6.87 -22.53 -1.10
N GLU A 98 -6.20 -22.06 -2.13
CA GLU A 98 -5.45 -22.88 -3.07
C GLU A 98 -4.02 -22.37 -3.12
N LEU A 99 -3.07 -23.29 -3.24
CA LEU A 99 -1.71 -22.88 -3.54
C LEU A 99 -1.67 -22.40 -4.99
N PRO A 100 -0.94 -21.32 -5.29
CA PRO A 100 -0.70 -20.95 -6.67
C PRO A 100 -0.02 -22.11 -7.40
N SER A 101 -0.55 -22.49 -8.55
CA SER A 101 0.09 -23.44 -9.47
C SER A 101 1.12 -22.77 -10.39
N ALA A 102 1.46 -21.50 -10.11
CA ALA A 102 2.29 -20.68 -10.97
C ALA A 102 3.78 -20.99 -10.76
N ASP A 103 4.52 -21.12 -11.86
CA ASP A 103 5.97 -21.03 -11.85
C ASP A 103 6.35 -19.63 -11.35
N PHE A 104 7.15 -19.57 -10.27
CA PHE A 104 7.65 -18.31 -9.76
C PHE A 104 8.80 -17.86 -10.66
N PRO A 105 8.66 -16.78 -11.45
CA PRO A 105 9.76 -16.30 -12.27
C PRO A 105 10.93 -15.92 -11.35
N ASN A 106 12.15 -16.21 -11.78
CA ASN A 106 13.34 -15.73 -11.08
C ASN A 106 13.24 -14.21 -10.91
N CYS A 107 13.58 -13.72 -9.72
CA CYS A 107 13.70 -12.29 -9.47
C CYS A 107 15.14 -11.85 -9.71
N MET A 108 15.33 -10.57 -10.06
CA MET A 108 16.66 -9.97 -10.03
C MET A 108 17.06 -9.74 -8.58
N VAL A 109 18.31 -10.03 -8.23
CA VAL A 109 18.85 -9.76 -6.88
C VAL A 109 19.78 -8.56 -6.95
N GLU A 110 19.48 -7.53 -6.17
CA GLU A 110 20.29 -6.31 -6.08
C GLU A 110 20.81 -6.08 -4.66
N LYS A 111 22.07 -5.67 -4.56
CA LYS A 111 22.70 -5.28 -3.29
C LYS A 111 22.72 -3.76 -3.16
N LYS A 112 22.33 -3.25 -2.01
CA LYS A 112 22.38 -1.81 -1.68
C LYS A 112 23.17 -1.62 -0.39
N GLU A 113 24.14 -0.72 -0.41
CA GLU A 113 24.90 -0.30 0.77
C GLU A 113 24.67 1.17 1.05
N VAL A 114 24.19 1.49 2.25
CA VAL A 114 23.75 2.84 2.66
C VAL A 114 24.23 3.15 4.08
N ASP A 115 24.33 4.44 4.41
CA ASP A 115 24.61 4.83 5.79
C ASP A 115 23.36 4.64 6.66
N ILE A 116 22.21 5.11 6.15
CA ILE A 116 20.93 5.08 6.87
C ILE A 116 19.85 4.52 5.94
N LEU A 117 19.24 3.42 6.37
CA LEU A 117 17.99 2.91 5.78
C LEU A 117 16.81 3.44 6.59
N VAL A 118 15.83 4.04 5.90
CA VAL A 118 14.55 4.43 6.50
C VAL A 118 13.44 3.54 5.94
N VAL A 119 12.74 2.82 6.83
CA VAL A 119 11.66 1.90 6.49
C VAL A 119 10.30 2.55 6.76
N GLY A 120 9.59 2.91 5.70
CA GLY A 120 8.29 3.59 5.72
C GLY A 120 8.40 5.07 5.36
N ALA A 121 7.75 5.49 4.28
CA ALA A 121 7.70 6.86 3.76
C ALA A 121 6.44 7.62 4.21
N GLY A 122 6.02 7.39 5.46
CA GLY A 122 5.11 8.28 6.16
C GLY A 122 5.78 9.59 6.59
N PRO A 123 5.09 10.48 7.32
CA PRO A 123 5.67 11.74 7.81
C PRO A 123 6.95 11.51 8.60
N ALA A 124 6.95 10.55 9.53
CA ALA A 124 8.12 10.25 10.37
C ALA A 124 9.34 9.82 9.53
N GLY A 125 9.14 8.94 8.55
CA GLY A 125 10.25 8.44 7.74
C GLY A 125 10.74 9.45 6.70
N MET A 126 9.84 10.21 6.06
CA MET A 126 10.28 11.30 5.19
C MET A 126 11.07 12.35 5.97
N SER A 127 10.60 12.79 7.13
CA SER A 127 11.36 13.70 7.99
C SER A 127 12.71 13.12 8.41
N ALA A 128 12.76 11.85 8.82
CA ALA A 128 14.03 11.20 9.18
C ALA A 128 15.00 11.13 8.00
N ALA A 129 14.52 10.82 6.80
CA ALA A 129 15.33 10.75 5.60
C ALA A 129 15.87 12.13 5.19
N ILE A 130 15.02 13.17 5.23
CA ILE A 130 15.40 14.56 4.95
C ILE A 130 16.52 15.02 5.90
N GLU A 131 16.33 14.84 7.22
CA GLU A 131 17.32 15.31 8.20
C GLU A 131 18.62 14.50 8.15
N ALA A 132 18.54 13.19 7.89
CA ALA A 132 19.72 12.36 7.65
C ALA A 132 20.50 12.79 6.41
N SER A 133 19.80 13.11 5.32
CA SER A 133 20.42 13.58 4.08
C SER A 133 21.06 14.97 4.25
N LYS A 134 20.40 15.90 4.96
CA LYS A 134 20.98 17.21 5.32
C LYS A 134 22.27 17.08 6.13
N ALA A 135 22.40 16.04 6.95
CA ALA A 135 23.62 15.71 7.69
C ALA A 135 24.71 15.04 6.82
N GLY A 136 24.46 14.82 5.53
CA GLY A 136 25.42 14.26 4.58
C GLY A 136 25.45 12.74 4.50
N ALA A 137 24.48 12.03 5.11
CA ALA A 137 24.41 10.58 5.03
C ALA A 137 23.92 10.08 3.67
N LYS A 138 24.42 8.94 3.19
CA LYS A 138 23.80 8.19 2.09
C LYS A 138 22.52 7.51 2.59
N VAL A 139 21.37 8.07 2.24
CA VAL A 139 20.06 7.62 2.70
C VAL A 139 19.32 6.82 1.62
N LEU A 140 18.71 5.72 2.04
CA LEU A 140 17.71 4.99 1.25
C LEU A 140 16.38 4.98 1.99
N LEU A 141 15.33 5.50 1.35
CA LEU A 141 13.97 5.49 1.87
C LEU A 141 13.14 4.43 1.15
N VAL A 142 12.55 3.50 1.89
CA VAL A 142 11.81 2.37 1.33
C VAL A 142 10.36 2.37 1.82
N ASP A 143 9.39 2.17 0.93
CA ASP A 143 7.97 2.05 1.30
C ASP A 143 7.23 0.99 0.47
N GLU A 144 6.30 0.27 1.11
CA GLU A 144 5.51 -0.79 0.46
C GLU A 144 4.46 -0.25 -0.51
N ASN A 145 4.09 1.02 -0.39
CA ASN A 145 3.03 1.66 -1.18
C ASN A 145 3.59 2.27 -2.48
N PRO A 146 2.74 2.49 -3.49
CA PRO A 146 3.13 3.14 -4.75
C PRO A 146 3.36 4.64 -4.65
N ARG A 147 3.12 5.27 -3.49
CA ARG A 147 3.22 6.73 -3.29
C ARG A 147 3.75 7.05 -1.90
N LEU A 148 4.56 8.10 -1.81
CA LEU A 148 5.05 8.67 -0.56
C LEU A 148 3.91 9.33 0.24
N GLY A 149 4.13 9.56 1.54
CA GLY A 149 3.22 10.30 2.43
C GLY A 149 2.52 9.44 3.47
N GLY A 150 2.56 8.11 3.35
CA GLY A 150 1.94 7.20 4.32
C GLY A 150 0.45 7.48 4.53
N GLN A 151 0.03 7.83 5.74
CA GLN A 151 -1.38 8.17 6.00
C GLN A 151 -1.75 9.61 5.66
N LEU A 152 -0.78 10.53 5.48
CA LEU A 152 -1.06 11.95 5.21
C LEU A 152 -1.87 12.14 3.92
N ILE A 153 -1.62 11.30 2.90
CA ILE A 153 -2.32 11.36 1.61
C ILE A 153 -3.82 11.05 1.71
N LYS A 154 -4.29 10.51 2.84
CA LYS A 154 -5.71 10.21 3.12
C LYS A 154 -6.38 11.31 3.97
N GLN A 155 -5.60 12.25 4.48
CA GLN A 155 -6.06 13.22 5.47
C GLN A 155 -6.40 14.55 4.79
N THR A 156 -7.66 14.66 4.37
CA THR A 156 -8.22 15.90 3.85
C THR A 156 -8.55 16.89 4.96
N HIS A 157 -8.55 16.51 6.24
CA HIS A 157 -8.75 17.43 7.38
C HIS A 157 -7.51 18.30 7.63
N LYS A 158 -7.70 19.41 8.36
CA LYS A 158 -6.60 20.27 8.80
C LYS A 158 -6.05 19.76 10.13
N PHE A 159 -4.73 19.75 10.29
CA PHE A 159 -4.09 19.41 11.56
C PHE A 159 -4.35 20.49 12.62
N PHE A 160 -4.45 20.04 13.87
CA PHE A 160 -4.60 20.88 15.06
C PHE A 160 -3.25 20.96 15.79
N GLY A 161 -2.93 22.10 16.40
CA GLY A 161 -1.65 22.28 17.13
C GLY A 161 -1.06 23.69 16.97
N SER A 162 0.26 23.79 17.12
CA SER A 162 0.99 25.05 16.91
C SER A 162 1.26 25.32 15.41
N LYS A 163 1.39 26.60 15.01
CA LYS A 163 1.76 26.95 13.62
C LYS A 163 3.06 26.30 13.16
N GLY A 164 4.03 26.11 14.08
CA GLY A 164 5.31 25.45 13.80
C GLY A 164 5.16 23.98 13.41
N GLU A 165 4.08 23.32 13.84
CA GLU A 165 3.75 21.92 13.52
C GLU A 165 2.73 21.83 12.38
N LYS A 166 2.65 22.87 11.53
CA LYS A 166 1.74 22.95 10.38
C LYS A 166 0.26 22.92 10.77
N ALA A 167 -0.11 23.44 11.94
CA ALA A 167 -1.52 23.60 12.30
C ALA A 167 -2.27 24.45 11.28
N GLY A 168 -3.47 24.00 10.90
CA GLY A 168 -4.28 24.61 9.85
C GLY A 168 -3.95 24.13 8.42
N VAL A 169 -2.88 23.35 8.24
CA VAL A 169 -2.51 22.72 6.96
C VAL A 169 -3.15 21.33 6.88
N ARG A 170 -3.56 20.92 5.67
CA ARG A 170 -4.15 19.60 5.44
C ARG A 170 -3.05 18.55 5.26
N GLY A 171 -3.27 17.33 5.74
CA GLY A 171 -2.27 16.26 5.66
C GLY A 171 -1.73 16.03 4.24
N ILE A 172 -2.61 16.03 3.23
CA ILE A 172 -2.22 15.92 1.82
C ILE A 172 -1.19 16.97 1.39
N LYS A 173 -1.27 18.21 1.90
CA LYS A 173 -0.34 19.29 1.58
C LYS A 173 0.98 19.15 2.32
N ILE A 174 0.92 18.67 3.57
CA ILE A 174 2.12 18.32 4.34
C ILE A 174 2.92 17.24 3.60
N ALA A 175 2.24 16.24 3.03
CA ALA A 175 2.90 15.22 2.23
C ALA A 175 3.59 15.81 0.99
N GLU A 176 2.90 16.66 0.22
CA GLU A 176 3.47 17.35 -0.95
C GLU A 176 4.73 18.17 -0.59
N GLU A 177 4.70 18.87 0.54
CA GLU A 177 5.85 19.65 1.03
C GLU A 177 7.05 18.75 1.37
N LEU A 178 6.82 17.69 2.16
CA LEU A 178 7.89 16.75 2.53
C LEU A 178 8.46 16.03 1.31
N GLN A 179 7.62 15.69 0.32
CA GLN A 179 8.07 15.07 -0.93
C GLN A 179 9.06 15.95 -1.70
N ARG A 180 8.88 17.28 -1.69
CA ARG A 180 9.79 18.22 -2.38
C ARG A 180 11.15 18.31 -1.69
N GLU A 181 11.21 18.09 -0.38
CA GLU A 181 12.45 18.11 0.39
C GLU A 181 13.26 16.81 0.25
N LEU A 182 12.72 15.77 -0.39
CA LEU A 182 13.42 14.50 -0.61
C LEU A 182 14.36 14.51 -1.84
N ASP A 183 14.59 15.68 -2.46
CA ASP A 183 15.45 15.77 -3.62
C ASP A 183 16.87 15.24 -3.33
N GLY A 184 17.41 14.42 -4.23
CA GLY A 184 18.70 13.76 -4.07
C GLY A 184 18.74 12.54 -3.12
N ILE A 185 17.62 12.14 -2.50
CA ILE A 185 17.53 10.90 -1.71
C ILE A 185 17.09 9.73 -2.61
N GLU A 186 17.72 8.56 -2.47
CA GLU A 186 17.29 7.35 -3.17
C GLU A 186 16.01 6.80 -2.52
N ILE A 187 14.98 6.52 -3.34
CA ILE A 187 13.66 6.09 -2.87
C ILE A 187 13.25 4.82 -3.62
N LEU A 188 12.82 3.79 -2.85
CA LEU A 188 12.21 2.58 -3.39
C LEU A 188 10.75 2.47 -2.95
N LEU A 189 9.84 2.78 -3.86
CA LEU A 189 8.41 2.55 -3.70
C LEU A 189 8.03 1.13 -4.12
N ASN A 190 6.80 0.69 -3.82
CA ASN A 190 6.33 -0.68 -4.08
C ASN A 190 7.22 -1.78 -3.48
N THR A 191 8.06 -1.42 -2.50
CA THR A 191 9.14 -2.24 -1.99
C THR A 191 8.87 -2.55 -0.52
N THR A 192 8.60 -3.83 -0.22
CA THR A 192 8.35 -4.27 1.15
C THR A 192 9.64 -4.78 1.77
N VAL A 193 10.13 -4.10 2.80
CA VAL A 193 11.11 -4.68 3.72
C VAL A 193 10.40 -5.77 4.53
N PHE A 194 10.81 -7.02 4.34
CA PHE A 194 10.13 -8.19 4.93
C PHE A 194 10.96 -8.89 6.00
N GLY A 195 12.27 -8.64 6.07
CA GLY A 195 13.16 -9.29 7.01
C GLY A 195 14.27 -8.35 7.47
N TYR A 196 14.61 -8.45 8.77
CA TYR A 196 15.76 -7.79 9.37
C TYR A 196 16.68 -8.86 9.96
N TYR A 197 17.91 -8.87 9.47
CA TYR A 197 18.96 -9.83 9.81
C TYR A 197 20.17 -9.01 10.25
N GLY A 198 20.14 -8.54 11.50
CA GLY A 198 21.22 -7.75 12.06
C GLY A 198 21.98 -8.49 13.14
N GLU A 199 23.30 -8.30 13.16
CA GLU A 199 24.17 -8.59 14.30
C GLU A 199 24.83 -7.27 14.77
N LYS A 200 25.57 -7.31 15.88
CA LYS A 200 26.19 -6.11 16.46
C LYS A 200 26.99 -5.35 15.38
N ASP A 201 26.60 -4.10 15.14
CA ASP A 201 27.19 -3.16 14.17
C ASP A 201 27.03 -3.48 12.67
N THR A 202 26.24 -4.50 12.29
CA THR A 202 25.88 -4.79 10.88
C THR A 202 24.38 -5.02 10.74
N HIS A 203 23.70 -4.19 9.96
CA HIS A 203 22.26 -4.34 9.70
C HIS A 203 22.02 -4.77 8.25
N MET A 204 21.57 -6.00 8.03
CA MET A 204 21.12 -6.49 6.73
C MET A 204 19.60 -6.62 6.70
N LEU A 205 18.96 -6.18 5.62
CA LEU A 205 17.51 -6.20 5.44
C LEU A 205 17.17 -6.81 4.08
N GLY A 206 16.22 -7.75 4.10
CA GLY A 206 15.60 -8.26 2.89
C GLY A 206 14.41 -7.40 2.50
N ALA A 207 14.38 -6.92 1.26
CA ALA A 207 13.23 -6.20 0.72
C ALA A 207 12.86 -6.68 -0.68
N ALA A 208 11.59 -6.59 -1.06
CA ALA A 208 11.12 -7.03 -2.38
C ALA A 208 10.25 -5.97 -3.05
N ASN A 209 10.62 -5.56 -4.27
CA ASN A 209 9.77 -4.76 -5.14
C ASN A 209 8.81 -5.69 -5.91
N LYS A 210 7.52 -5.54 -5.62
CA LYS A 210 6.48 -6.44 -6.13
C LYS A 210 6.08 -6.14 -7.59
N VAL A 211 6.44 -4.96 -8.10
CA VAL A 211 6.09 -4.53 -9.46
C VAL A 211 7.24 -4.86 -10.41
N GLU A 212 8.47 -4.61 -9.99
CA GLU A 212 9.67 -4.80 -10.83
C GLU A 212 10.29 -6.19 -10.67
N ASN A 213 9.76 -7.02 -9.77
CA ASN A 213 10.26 -8.36 -9.45
C ASN A 213 11.76 -8.36 -9.05
N ILE A 214 12.13 -7.44 -8.16
CA ILE A 214 13.49 -7.27 -7.62
C ILE A 214 13.51 -7.65 -6.15
N LEU A 215 14.47 -8.49 -5.77
CA LEU A 215 14.85 -8.80 -4.40
C LEU A 215 16.08 -7.97 -4.02
N TYR A 216 15.96 -7.17 -2.97
CA TYR A 216 17.04 -6.36 -2.43
C TYR A 216 17.66 -6.98 -1.19
N GLU A 217 18.98 -7.04 -1.18
CA GLU A 217 19.81 -7.22 0.01
C GLU A 217 20.36 -5.84 0.41
N ILE A 218 19.78 -5.25 1.46
CA ILE A 218 20.13 -3.89 1.89
C ILE A 218 21.02 -3.98 3.12
N TYR A 219 22.24 -3.44 3.03
CA TYR A 219 23.17 -3.31 4.14
C TYR A 219 23.21 -1.85 4.59
N ALA A 220 22.97 -1.61 5.87
CA ALA A 220 22.92 -0.26 6.44
C ALA A 220 23.78 -0.15 7.71
N LYS A 221 24.41 1.01 7.93
CA LYS A 221 25.11 1.29 9.20
C LYS A 221 24.13 1.60 10.34
N LYS A 222 22.98 2.20 10.03
CA LYS A 222 21.86 2.45 10.94
C LYS A 222 20.52 2.27 10.22
N VAL A 223 19.48 1.95 10.98
CA VAL A 223 18.12 1.75 10.47
C VAL A 223 17.13 2.57 11.28
N VAL A 224 16.22 3.26 10.59
CA VAL A 224 15.07 3.95 11.19
C VAL A 224 13.80 3.23 10.77
N PHE A 225 13.09 2.64 11.72
CA PHE A 225 11.78 2.05 11.49
C PHE A 225 10.68 3.08 11.68
N ALA A 226 10.07 3.50 10.58
CA ALA A 226 8.96 4.45 10.51
C ALA A 226 7.70 3.78 9.91
N CYS A 227 7.46 2.51 10.28
CA CYS A 227 6.45 1.62 9.70
C CYS A 227 4.98 2.01 9.99
N GLY A 228 4.76 3.08 10.76
CA GLY A 228 3.44 3.53 11.18
C GLY A 228 2.78 2.59 12.20
N ALA A 229 1.46 2.72 12.30
CA ALA A 229 0.62 1.90 13.18
C ALA A 229 -0.62 1.40 12.40
N GLN A 230 -1.28 0.39 12.96
CA GLN A 230 -2.51 -0.17 12.41
C GLN A 230 -3.66 0.07 13.37
N GLU A 231 -4.85 0.27 12.80
CA GLU A 231 -6.07 0.45 13.57
C GLU A 231 -6.46 -0.85 14.28
N ASN A 232 -7.01 -0.73 15.49
CA ASN A 232 -7.53 -1.86 16.24
C ASN A 232 -8.97 -2.16 15.82
N MET A 233 -9.28 -3.45 15.65
CA MET A 233 -10.63 -3.89 15.32
C MET A 233 -11.37 -4.24 16.61
N LEU A 234 -12.51 -3.58 16.87
CA LEU A 234 -13.31 -3.86 18.05
C LEU A 234 -14.07 -5.19 17.89
N ALA A 235 -14.09 -5.98 18.97
CA ALA A 235 -14.85 -7.22 19.04
C ALA A 235 -16.27 -6.96 19.54
N PHE A 236 -17.27 -7.16 18.67
CA PHE A 236 -18.69 -7.07 19.01
C PHE A 236 -19.53 -7.97 18.10
N PRO A 237 -20.75 -8.38 18.50
CA PRO A 237 -21.62 -9.19 17.64
C PRO A 237 -21.88 -8.54 16.28
N GLY A 238 -21.59 -9.27 15.20
CA GLY A 238 -21.79 -8.77 13.83
C GLY A 238 -20.66 -7.88 13.30
N ASN A 239 -19.53 -7.75 14.00
CA ASN A 239 -18.36 -6.97 13.56
C ASN A 239 -17.65 -7.50 12.30
N ASP A 240 -18.20 -8.52 11.65
CA ASP A 240 -17.65 -9.14 10.46
C ASP A 240 -18.56 -9.05 9.22
N LEU A 241 -19.71 -8.41 9.35
CA LEU A 241 -20.65 -8.21 8.26
C LEU A 241 -20.06 -7.28 7.18
N PRO A 242 -20.42 -7.45 5.90
CA PRO A 242 -20.04 -6.50 4.86
C PRO A 242 -20.74 -5.14 5.02
N GLY A 243 -19.95 -4.09 5.23
CA GLY A 243 -20.43 -2.71 5.39
C GLY A 243 -20.78 -2.36 6.83
#